data_AF-A0A7W3XSA6-F1
#
_entry.id   AF-A0A7W3XSA6-F1
#
_cell.length_a   1.000
_cell.length_b   1.000
_cell.length_c   1.000
_cell.angle_alpha   90.00
_cell.angle_beta   90.00
_cell.angle_gamma   90.00
#
_symmetry.space_group_name_H-M   'P 1'
#
loop_
_entity.id
_entity.type
_entity.pdbx_description
1 polymer ?
#
loop_
_entity_poly.entity_id
_entity_poly.type
_entity_poly.pdbx_seq_one_letter_code
_entity_poly.pdbx_strand_id
1 'polypeptide(L)'
;MVRSREEARAELWLLFQKKEQERIELDDVLLEFEGNVLVRKTLLLRIGDNQFWGESFEIWTDVSKYESRLEGEEGYIYCTHYAGSSEEAMIQTFKQRFGTI
;
A
#
# COMPACT_ATOMS: atom_id res chain seq x y z
N MET A 1 -12.51 -7.93 -0.22
CA MET A 1 -11.63 -9.09 -0.47
C MET A 1 -10.28 -8.52 -0.87
N VAL A 2 -9.22 -8.83 -0.13
CA VAL A 2 -7.87 -8.30 -0.40
C VAL A 2 -7.39 -8.87 -1.73
N ARG A 3 -6.94 -8.02 -2.66
CA ARG A 3 -6.43 -8.45 -3.97
C ARG A 3 -5.12 -9.23 -3.83
N SER A 4 -4.90 -10.22 -4.67
CA SER A 4 -3.57 -10.82 -4.85
C SER A 4 -2.60 -9.79 -5.46
N ARG A 5 -1.30 -10.07 -5.37
CA ARG A 5 -0.27 -9.27 -6.04
C ARG A 5 -0.47 -9.27 -7.56
N GLU A 6 -0.82 -10.41 -8.16
CA GLU A 6 -1.09 -10.47 -9.60
C GLU A 6 -2.32 -9.65 -10.00
N GLU A 7 -3.39 -9.70 -9.19
CA GLU A 7 -4.61 -8.93 -9.43
C GLU A 7 -4.34 -7.42 -9.38
N ALA A 8 -3.60 -6.95 -8.36
CA ALA A 8 -3.22 -5.54 -8.24
C ALA A 8 -2.37 -5.08 -9.42
N ARG A 9 -1.41 -5.90 -9.89
CA ARG A 9 -0.59 -5.60 -11.07
C ARG A 9 -1.40 -5.56 -12.35
N ALA A 10 -2.32 -6.50 -12.55
CA ALA A 10 -3.20 -6.51 -13.72
C ALA A 10 -4.08 -5.26 -13.77
N GLU A 11 -4.62 -4.84 -12.63
CA GLU A 11 -5.42 -3.61 -12.52
C GLU A 11 -4.59 -2.35 -12.79
N LEU A 12 -3.41 -2.23 -12.18
CA LEU A 12 -2.48 -1.12 -12.42
C LEU A 12 -2.11 -1.02 -13.90
N TRP A 13 -1.85 -2.15 -14.55
CA TRP A 13 -1.54 -2.19 -15.97
C TRP A 13 -2.66 -1.58 -16.82
N LEU A 14 -3.91 -1.96 -16.57
CA LEU A 14 -5.08 -1.43 -17.28
C LEU A 14 -5.28 0.06 -17.03
N LEU A 15 -5.10 0.51 -15.78
CA LEU A 15 -5.23 1.92 -15.44
C LEU A 15 -4.10 2.77 -16.06
N PHE A 16 -2.88 2.23 -16.11
CA PHE A 16 -1.71 2.88 -16.67
C PHE A 16 -1.78 3.06 -18.19
N GLN A 17 -2.45 2.15 -18.90
CA GLN A 17 -2.73 2.33 -20.34
C GLN A 17 -3.75 3.44 -20.61
N LYS A 18 -4.69 3.65 -19.69
CA LYS A 18 -5.77 4.64 -19.83
C LYS A 18 -5.36 6.04 -19.40
N LYS A 19 -4.34 6.14 -18.55
CA LYS A 19 -3.90 7.39 -17.95
C LYS A 19 -2.50 7.70 -18.46
N GLU A 20 -2.29 8.85 -19.09
CA GLU A 20 -0.96 9.39 -19.43
C GLU A 20 -0.21 9.86 -18.16
N GLN A 21 -0.19 9.01 -17.13
CA GLN A 21 0.46 9.29 -15.86
C GLN A 21 1.80 8.58 -15.82
N GLU A 22 2.81 9.23 -15.23
CA GLU A 22 4.13 8.62 -15.04
C GLU A 22 4.14 7.63 -13.87
N ARG A 23 3.20 7.78 -12.94
CA ARG A 23 3.09 6.99 -11.70
C ARG A 23 1.63 6.67 -11.40
N ILE A 24 1.35 5.42 -11.11
CA ILE A 24 0.06 4.99 -10.55
C ILE A 24 0.27 3.99 -9.42
N GLU A 25 -0.51 4.16 -8.35
CA GLU A 25 -0.41 3.38 -7.12
C GLU A 25 -1.79 2.85 -6.73
N LEU A 26 -1.83 1.62 -6.22
CA LEU A 26 -3.01 1.01 -5.61
C LEU A 26 -2.66 0.58 -4.18
N ASP A 27 -3.60 0.85 -3.28
CA ASP A 27 -3.52 0.46 -1.88
C ASP A 27 -4.42 -0.73 -1.59
N ASP A 28 -3.90 -1.70 -0.85
CA ASP A 28 -4.62 -2.87 -0.35
C ASP A 28 -4.47 -2.93 1.16
N VAL A 29 -5.59 -2.81 1.89
CA VAL A 29 -5.61 -3.05 3.33
C VAL A 29 -5.48 -4.55 3.56
N LEU A 30 -4.32 -4.98 4.08
CA LEU A 30 -4.03 -6.39 4.34
C LEU A 30 -4.58 -6.85 5.68
N LEU A 31 -4.45 -6.01 6.71
CA LEU A 31 -4.90 -6.27 8.07
C LEU A 31 -5.39 -4.99 8.73
N GLU A 32 -6.35 -5.15 9.63
CA GLU A 32 -6.87 -4.09 10.49
C GLU A 32 -7.05 -4.66 11.91
N PHE A 33 -6.60 -3.93 12.93
CA PHE A 33 -6.76 -4.31 14.33
C PHE A 33 -6.77 -3.07 15.24
N GLU A 34 -7.81 -2.92 16.07
CA GLU A 34 -7.97 -1.84 17.04
C GLU A 34 -7.66 -0.43 16.47
N GLY A 35 -8.14 -0.14 15.25
CA GLY A 35 -7.94 1.14 14.59
C GLY A 35 -6.54 1.34 13.97
N ASN A 36 -5.69 0.32 13.95
CA ASN A 36 -4.44 0.30 13.20
C ASN A 36 -4.63 -0.48 11.89
N VAL A 37 -3.97 -0.08 10.81
CA VAL A 37 -4.04 -0.77 9.52
C VAL A 37 -2.66 -1.04 8.93
N LEU A 38 -2.50 -2.23 8.34
CA LEU A 38 -1.40 -2.58 7.45
C LEU A 38 -1.87 -2.48 6.01
N VAL A 39 -1.19 -1.65 5.23
CA VAL A 39 -1.51 -1.38 3.83
C VAL A 39 -0.35 -1.82 2.95
N ARG A 40 -0.62 -2.58 1.89
CA ARG A 40 0.31 -2.81 0.80
C ARG A 40 0.05 -1.78 -0.29
N LYS A 41 1.12 -1.18 -0.79
CA LYS A 41 1.09 -0.25 -1.91
C LYS A 41 1.79 -0.86 -3.09
N THR A 42 1.03 -1.08 -4.15
CA THR A 42 1.55 -1.59 -5.41
C THR A 42 1.66 -0.42 -6.38
N LEU A 43 2.83 -0.23 -6.96
CA LEU A 43 3.18 0.91 -7.80
C LEU A 43 3.57 0.43 -9.19
N LEU A 44 3.08 1.11 -10.22
CA LEU A 44 3.63 1.06 -11.57
C LEU A 44 4.16 2.45 -11.94
N LEU A 45 5.45 2.52 -12.26
CA LEU A 45 6.17 3.73 -12.60
C LEU A 45 6.74 3.62 -14.02
N ARG A 46 6.70 4.70 -14.79
CA ARG A 46 7.44 4.85 -16.04
C ARG A 46 8.56 5.86 -15.88
N ILE A 47 9.75 5.46 -16.30
CA ILE A 47 10.93 6.32 -16.36
C ILE A 47 11.49 6.23 -17.78
N GLY A 48 11.31 7.31 -18.55
CA GLY A 48 11.54 7.28 -20.00
C GLY A 48 10.66 6.22 -20.67
N ASP A 49 11.27 5.33 -21.44
CA ASP A 49 10.56 4.25 -22.14
C ASP A 49 10.42 2.96 -21.30
N ASN A 50 10.96 2.95 -20.07
CA ASN A 50 10.97 1.78 -19.21
C ASN A 50 9.88 1.83 -18.15
N GLN A 51 9.42 0.66 -17.73
CA GLN A 51 8.38 0.48 -16.73
C GLN A 51 8.88 -0.35 -15.56
N PHE A 52 8.55 0.07 -14.34
CA PHE A 52 9.03 -0.51 -13.11
C PHE A 52 7.87 -0.79 -12.15
N TRP A 53 7.88 -1.98 -11.59
CA TRP A 53 6.98 -2.35 -10.50
C TRP A 53 7.63 -2.04 -9.16
N GLY A 54 6.90 -1.34 -8.30
CA GLY A 54 7.26 -1.11 -6.91
C GLY A 54 6.25 -1.81 -5.98
N GLU A 55 6.74 -2.24 -4.83
CA GLU A 55 5.90 -2.67 -3.72
C GLU A 55 6.48 -2.09 -2.43
N SER A 56 5.61 -1.55 -1.59
CA SER A 56 5.94 -1.06 -0.26
C SER A 56 4.78 -1.30 0.68
N PHE A 57 5.03 -1.16 1.98
CA PHE A 57 4.02 -1.37 3.01
C PHE A 57 3.98 -0.16 3.94
N GLU A 58 2.80 0.14 4.44
CA GLU A 58 2.57 1.19 5.41
C GLU A 58 1.80 0.63 6.59
N ILE A 59 2.29 0.91 7.79
CA ILE A 59 1.56 0.66 9.03
C ILE A 59 1.05 2.00 9.53
N TRP A 60 -0.26 2.15 9.57
CA TRP A 60 -0.95 3.31 10.11
C TRP A 60 -1.47 3.00 11.51
N THR A 61 -1.19 3.90 12.45
CA THR A 61 -1.63 3.75 13.85
C THR A 61 -3.01 4.36 14.13
N ASP A 62 -3.64 4.93 13.11
CA ASP A 62 -4.96 5.55 13.17
C ASP A 62 -5.63 5.39 11.79
N VAL A 63 -6.65 4.53 11.73
CA VAL A 63 -7.40 4.21 10.51
C VAL A 63 -8.13 5.42 9.96
N SER A 64 -8.65 6.31 10.83
CA SER A 64 -9.32 7.52 10.38
C SER A 64 -8.34 8.46 9.67
N LYS A 65 -7.07 8.49 10.10
CA LYS A 65 -6.02 9.24 9.39
C LYS A 65 -5.62 8.61 8.07
N TYR A 66 -5.63 7.28 7.96
CA TYR A 66 -5.47 6.60 6.68
C TYR A 66 -6.61 6.95 5.72
N GLU A 67 -7.86 6.89 6.18
CA GLU A 67 -9.04 7.24 5.38
C GLU A 67 -9.01 8.70 4.91
N SER A 68 -8.74 9.66 5.81
CA SER A 68 -8.57 11.07 5.44
C SER A 68 -7.47 11.27 4.39
N ARG A 69 -6.39 10.47 4.45
CA ARG A 69 -5.33 10.51 3.43
C ARG A 69 -5.83 10.04 2.06
N LEU A 70 -6.73 9.06 1.99
CA LEU A 70 -7.34 8.65 0.72
C LEU A 70 -8.21 9.77 0.12
N GLU A 71 -8.74 10.66 0.96
CA GLU A 71 -9.49 11.85 0.56
C GLU A 71 -8.58 13.05 0.19
N GLY A 72 -7.26 12.89 0.32
CA GLY A 72 -6.26 13.89 -0.07
C GLY A 72 -5.72 14.74 1.09
N GLU A 73 -6.02 14.41 2.34
CA GLU A 73 -5.44 15.08 3.51
C GLU A 73 -4.01 14.56 3.82
N GLU A 74 -3.15 15.42 4.35
CA GLU A 74 -1.78 15.04 4.72
C GLU A 74 -1.73 14.26 6.06
N GLY A 75 -1.18 13.05 6.05
CA GLY A 75 -1.18 12.11 7.19
C GLY A 75 0.17 11.75 7.80
N TYR A 76 1.24 12.54 7.53
CA TYR A 76 2.64 12.10 7.68
C TYR A 76 3.10 11.62 9.07
N ILE A 77 2.40 11.97 10.17
CA ILE A 77 2.81 11.61 11.54
C ILE A 77 2.27 10.24 11.98
N TYR A 78 1.27 9.68 11.28
CA TYR A 78 0.52 8.50 11.73
C TYR A 78 0.91 7.21 11.01
N CYS A 79 1.96 7.24 10.18
CA CYS A 79 2.35 6.14 9.31
C CYS A 79 3.85 5.80 9.43
N THR A 80 4.17 4.51 9.47
CA THR A 80 5.54 4.00 9.26
C THR A 80 5.62 3.30 7.91
N HIS A 81 6.56 3.72 7.06
CA HIS A 81 6.74 3.21 5.70
C HIS A 81 7.87 2.17 5.64
N TYR A 82 7.63 1.07 4.91
CA TYR A 82 8.54 -0.06 4.74
C TYR A 82 8.70 -0.39 3.26
N ALA A 83 9.88 -0.12 2.71
CA ALA A 83 10.23 -0.47 1.33
C ALA A 83 11.16 -1.69 1.29
N GLY A 84 10.93 -2.60 0.35
CA GLY A 84 11.77 -3.80 0.15
C GLY A 84 11.53 -4.95 1.14
N SER A 85 10.54 -4.83 2.03
CA SER A 85 10.10 -5.91 2.92
C SER A 85 9.16 -6.89 2.19
N SER A 86 9.05 -8.14 2.66
CA SER A 86 8.04 -9.08 2.15
C SER A 86 6.70 -8.88 2.85
N GLU A 87 5.61 -9.26 2.18
CA GLU A 87 4.26 -9.20 2.74
C GLU A 87 4.15 -10.03 4.03
N GLU A 88 4.73 -11.24 4.05
CA GLU A 88 4.71 -12.10 5.24
C GLU A 88 5.45 -11.45 6.42
N ALA A 89 6.62 -10.85 6.17
CA ALA A 89 7.39 -10.18 7.21
C ALA A 89 6.62 -8.98 7.78
N MET A 90 5.90 -8.24 6.94
CA MET A 90 5.10 -7.10 7.37
C MET A 90 3.84 -7.50 8.13
N ILE A 91 3.17 -8.58 7.71
CA ILE A 91 2.07 -9.19 8.46
C ILE A 91 2.54 -9.62 9.85
N GLN A 92 3.70 -10.28 9.96
CA GLN A 92 4.25 -10.68 11.25
C GLN A 92 4.61 -9.47 12.12
N THR A 93 5.22 -8.44 11.53
CA THR A 93 5.56 -7.19 12.23
C THR A 93 4.30 -6.51 12.78
N PHE A 94 3.24 -6.41 11.96
CA PHE A 94 1.98 -5.81 12.38
C PHE A 94 1.33 -6.59 13.52
N LYS A 95 1.29 -7.93 13.39
CA LYS A 95 0.77 -8.80 14.45
C LYS A 95 1.58 -8.66 15.73
N GLN A 96 2.90 -8.72 15.71
CA GLN A 96 3.73 -8.54 16.91
C GLN A 96 3.52 -7.18 17.58
N ARG A 97 3.22 -6.14 16.80
CA ARG A 97 3.07 -4.78 17.30
C ARG A 97 1.69 -4.52 17.92
N PHE A 98 0.62 -5.10 17.37
CA PHE A 98 -0.76 -4.78 17.76
C PHE A 98 -1.62 -6.00 18.09
N GLY A 99 -1.39 -7.14 17.45
CA GLY A 99 -2.12 -8.37 17.73
C GLY A 99 -1.50 -9.11 18.92
N THR A 100 -2.30 -9.45 19.92
CA THR A 100 -1.86 -10.37 20.97
C THR A 100 -1.46 -11.72 20.33
N ILE A 101 -0.23 -12.15 20.56
CA ILE A 101 0.32 -13.44 20.08
C ILE A 101 -0.39 -14.60 20.81
#